data_AF-A0A0M9BJB2-F1
#
_entry.id   AF-A0A0M9BJB2-F1
#
_cell.length_a   1.000
_cell.length_b   1.000
_cell.length_c   1.000
_cell.angle_alpha   90.00
_cell.angle_beta   90.00
_cell.angle_gamma   90.00
#
_symmetry.space_group_name_H-M   'P 1'
#
loop_
_entity.id
_entity.type
_entity.pdbx_description
1 polymer ?
#
loop_
_entity_poly.entity_id
_entity_poly.type
_entity_poly.pdbx_seq_one_letter_code
_entity_poly.pdbx_strand_id
1 'polypeptide(L)'
;MAQTTVVQIGYVRDHRTGNFIVSLVNPAIKSNLRRQEIIVLPGAFFRILPNLDRRSIANNANVTMEQAADLGFIVSNFPTFVEAIA
;
A
#
# COMPACT_ATOMS: atom_id res chain seq x y z
N MET A 1 22.06 9.02 7.02
CA MET A 1 20.63 9.25 6.69
C MET A 1 20.21 8.12 5.76
N ALA A 2 19.33 7.23 6.20
CA ALA A 2 18.87 6.11 5.37
C ALA A 2 17.78 6.63 4.42
N GLN A 3 18.05 6.59 3.12
CA GLN A 3 17.10 7.00 2.11
C GLN A 3 16.05 5.89 1.96
N THR A 4 14.82 6.12 2.40
CA THR A 4 13.76 5.11 2.31
C THR A 4 12.93 5.35 1.06
N THR A 5 12.89 4.35 0.20
CA THR A 5 11.98 4.36 -0.93
C THR A 5 10.55 4.12 -0.47
N VAL A 6 9.64 5.01 -0.85
CA VAL A 6 8.21 4.89 -0.59
C VAL A 6 7.42 4.76 -1.90
N VAL A 7 6.32 4.03 -1.83
CA VAL A 7 5.30 3.89 -2.87
C VAL A 7 3.94 4.22 -2.28
N GLN A 8 3.04 4.73 -3.11
CA GLN A 8 1.68 5.03 -2.67
C GLN A 8 0.76 3.84 -2.94
N ILE A 9 -0.04 3.49 -1.94
CA ILE A 9 -1.15 2.55 -2.05
C ILE A 9 -2.48 3.26 -1.78
N GLY A 10 -3.54 2.75 -2.37
CA GLY A 10 -4.92 3.02 -1.99
C GLY A 10 -5.48 1.79 -1.30
N TYR A 11 -6.35 1.97 -0.32
CA TYR A 11 -7.03 0.86 0.33
C TYR A 11 -8.49 1.18 0.60
N VAL A 12 -9.32 0.14 0.64
CA VAL A 12 -10.72 0.19 1.06
C VAL A 12 -11.08 -1.09 1.79
N ARG A 13 -11.82 -0.97 2.89
CA ARG A 13 -12.39 -2.07 3.62
C ARG A 13 -13.67 -2.52 2.94
N ASP A 14 -13.71 -3.76 2.47
CA ASP A 14 -14.91 -4.38 1.96
C ASP A 14 -15.92 -4.56 3.10
N HIS A 15 -17.10 -3.96 2.96
CA HIS A 15 -18.19 -4.08 3.93
C HIS A 15 -18.72 -5.50 4.09
N ARG A 16 -18.62 -6.34 3.05
CA ARG A 16 -19.16 -7.70 3.07
C ARG A 16 -18.27 -8.67 3.82
N THR A 17 -16.95 -8.60 3.59
CA THR A 17 -15.98 -9.53 4.18
C THR A 17 -15.21 -8.92 5.36
N GLY A 18 -15.21 -7.60 5.49
CA GLY A 18 -14.40 -6.88 6.46
C GLY A 18 -12.92 -6.79 6.11
N ASN A 19 -12.48 -7.39 5.00
CA ASN A 19 -11.10 -7.39 4.53
C ASN A 19 -10.73 -6.09 3.81
N PHE A 20 -9.44 -5.82 3.69
CA PHE A 20 -8.95 -4.66 2.94
C PHE A 20 -8.62 -5.07 1.52
N ILE A 21 -9.18 -4.37 0.55
CA ILE A 21 -8.72 -4.37 -0.83
C ILE A 21 -7.67 -3.26 -0.92
N VAL A 22 -6.46 -3.62 -1.30
CA VAL A 22 -5.32 -2.70 -1.39
C VAL A 22 -4.85 -2.68 -2.85
N SER A 23 -4.70 -1.48 -3.39
CA SER A 23 -4.30 -1.25 -4.78
C SER A 23 -3.05 -0.38 -4.81
N LEU A 24 -2.09 -0.69 -5.67
CA LEU A 24 -0.96 0.21 -5.90
C LEU A 24 -1.39 1.45 -6.70
N VAL A 25 -1.00 2.62 -6.22
CA VAL A 25 -1.23 3.89 -6.91
C VAL A 25 0.05 4.23 -7.66
N ASN A 26 0.09 3.89 -8.95
CA ASN A 26 1.18 4.31 -9.83
C ASN A 26 0.75 5.51 -10.68
N PRO A 27 1.25 6.73 -10.42
CA PRO A 27 0.90 7.91 -11.19
C PRO A 27 1.44 7.88 -12.63
N ALA A 28 2.45 7.05 -12.93
CA ALA A 28 3.03 6.91 -14.26
C ALA A 28 2.27 5.91 -15.16
N ILE A 29 1.39 5.07 -14.58
CA ILE A 29 0.63 4.08 -15.36
C ILE A 29 -0.72 4.68 -15.76
N LYS A 30 -0.86 5.05 -17.03
CA LYS A 30 -2.16 5.40 -17.64
C LYS A 30 -3.09 4.19 -17.62
N SER A 31 -4.01 4.21 -16.66
CA SER A 31 -5.30 3.51 -16.45
C SER A 31 -5.57 2.07 -16.91
N ASN A 32 -4.78 1.42 -17.78
CA ASN A 32 -5.13 0.14 -18.40
C ASN A 32 -4.09 -0.97 -18.25
N LEU A 33 -2.94 -0.72 -17.61
CA LEU A 33 -1.94 -1.74 -17.33
C LEU A 33 -2.08 -2.20 -15.88
N ARG A 34 -2.74 -3.36 -15.72
CA ARG A 34 -2.80 -4.20 -14.50
C ARG A 34 -2.63 -3.43 -13.18
N ARG A 35 -3.72 -2.81 -12.69
CA ARG A 35 -3.80 -2.47 -11.27
C ARG A 35 -3.55 -3.76 -10.49
N GLN A 36 -2.44 -3.82 -9.76
CA GLN A 36 -2.24 -4.89 -8.80
C GLN A 36 -3.16 -4.56 -7.62
N GLU A 37 -4.09 -5.47 -7.34
CA GLU A 37 -4.99 -5.40 -6.20
C GLU A 37 -4.82 -6.67 -5.39
N ILE A 38 -4.77 -6.53 -4.07
CA ILE A 38 -4.59 -7.64 -3.13
C ILE A 38 -5.63 -7.50 -2.04
N ILE A 39 -6.19 -8.64 -1.62
CA ILE A 39 -7.08 -8.72 -0.48
C ILE A 39 -6.26 -9.10 0.76
N VAL A 40 -6.31 -8.26 1.79
CA VAL A 40 -5.54 -8.41 3.01
C VAL A 40 -6.48 -8.51 4.21
N LEU A 41 -6.21 -9.48 5.09
CA LEU A 41 -6.94 -9.64 6.34
C LEU A 41 -6.69 -8.44 7.27
N PRO A 42 -7.68 -7.95 8.04
CA PRO A 42 -7.51 -6.78 8.90
C PRO A 42 -6.34 -6.88 9.87
N GLY A 43 -6.13 -8.07 10.47
CA GLY A 43 -5.02 -8.30 11.39
C GLY A 43 -3.65 -8.17 10.70
N ALA A 44 -3.51 -8.69 9.48
CA ALA A 44 -2.28 -8.55 8.69
C ALA A 44 -2.08 -7.10 8.25
N PHE A 45 -3.16 -6.44 7.79
CA PHE A 45 -3.14 -5.06 7.31
C PHE A 45 -2.59 -4.10 8.38
N PHE A 46 -3.16 -4.12 9.59
CA PHE A 46 -2.70 -3.24 10.67
C PHE A 46 -1.37 -3.66 11.31
N ARG A 47 -0.94 -4.92 11.12
CA ARG A 47 0.40 -5.35 11.54
C ARG A 47 1.48 -4.79 10.62
N ILE A 48 1.21 -4.77 9.31
CA ILE A 48 2.14 -4.23 8.30
C ILE A 48 2.12 -2.70 8.30
N LEU A 49 0.94 -2.11 8.52
CA LEU A 49 0.71 -0.66 8.54
C LEU A 49 0.25 -0.18 9.92
N PRO A 50 1.12 -0.24 10.96
CA PRO A 50 0.74 0.05 12.34
C PRO A 50 0.37 1.51 12.59
N ASN A 51 0.81 2.42 11.72
CA ASN A 51 0.58 3.86 11.84
C ASN A 51 -0.77 4.31 11.26
N LEU A 52 -1.52 3.42 10.61
CA LEU A 52 -2.85 3.75 10.10
C LEU A 52 -3.89 3.71 11.21
N ASP A 53 -4.85 4.64 11.16
CA ASP A 53 -6.01 4.60 12.05
C ASP A 53 -6.80 3.31 11.80
N ARG A 54 -7.01 2.54 12.87
CA ARG A 54 -7.78 1.28 12.86
C ARG A 54 -9.25 1.48 12.49
N ARG A 55 -9.75 2.70 12.59
CA ARG A 55 -11.11 3.08 12.16
C ARG A 55 -11.18 3.48 10.70
N SER A 56 -10.04 3.61 10.01
CA SER A 56 -10.00 3.98 8.60
C SER A 56 -10.67 2.90 7.74
N ILE A 57 -11.61 3.34 6.91
CA ILE A 57 -12.36 2.47 6.00
C ILE A 57 -11.74 2.55 4.60
N ALA A 58 -11.32 3.73 4.14
CA ALA A 58 -10.65 3.89 2.86
C ALA A 58 -9.74 5.12 2.90
N ASN A 59 -8.53 5.01 2.34
CA ASN A 59 -7.63 6.14 2.13
C ASN A 59 -6.48 5.75 1.19
N ASN A 60 -5.59 6.70 0.93
CA ASN A 60 -4.26 6.44 0.40
C ASN A 60 -3.22 6.47 1.53
N ALA A 61 -2.15 5.70 1.38
CA ALA A 61 -1.02 5.69 2.30
C ALA A 61 0.30 5.57 1.53
N ASN A 62 1.32 6.26 2.02
CA ASN A 62 2.70 6.03 1.59
C ASN A 62 3.25 4.88 2.43
N VAL A 63 3.82 3.89 1.76
CA VAL A 63 4.38 2.69 2.39
C VAL A 63 5.78 2.46 1.85
N THR A 64 6.63 1.85 2.67
CA THR A 64 7.95 1.42 2.24
C THR A 64 7.85 0.27 1.23
N MET A 65 8.92 0.04 0.47
CA MET A 65 8.99 -1.12 -0.43
C MET A 65 8.87 -2.46 0.32
N GLU A 66 9.42 -2.54 1.54
CA GLU A 66 9.27 -3.72 2.40
C GLU A 66 7.81 -3.93 2.80
N GLN A 67 7.12 -2.88 3.26
CA GLN A 67 5.69 -2.97 3.59
C GLN A 67 4.84 -3.34 2.37
N ALA A 68 5.17 -2.83 1.18
CA ALA A 68 4.49 -3.22 -0.05
C ALA A 68 4.72 -4.71 -0.39
N ALA A 69 5.95 -5.21 -0.21
CA ALA A 69 6.26 -6.63 -0.38
C ALA A 69 5.54 -7.51 0.67
N ASP A 70 5.48 -7.07 1.93
CA ASP A 70 4.76 -7.76 3.01
C ASP A 70 3.24 -7.83 2.77
N LEU A 71 2.68 -6.81 2.10
CA LEU A 71 1.29 -6.83 1.63
C LEU A 71 1.08 -7.81 0.46
N GLY A 72 2.16 -8.28 -0.18
CA GLY A 72 2.16 -9.24 -1.27
C GLY A 72 2.36 -8.64 -2.66
N PHE A 73 2.72 -7.34 -2.77
CA PHE A 73 2.97 -6.72 -4.07
C PHE A 73 4.31 -7.13 -4.67
N ILE A 74 4.35 -7.25 -6.00
CA ILE A 74 5.60 -7.52 -6.72
C ILE A 74 6.31 -6.18 -6.99
N VAL A 75 7.33 -5.88 -6.19
CA VAL A 75 7.99 -4.55 -6.11
C VAL A 75 9.15 -4.30 -7.08
N SER A 76 9.47 -5.22 -7.98
CA SER A 76 10.67 -5.15 -8.82
C SER A 76 10.70 -4.00 -9.84
N ASN A 77 9.58 -3.33 -10.13
CA ASN A 77 9.47 -2.36 -11.22
C ASN A 77 8.86 -0.99 -10.81
N PHE A 78 8.86 -0.62 -9.53
CA PHE A 78 8.20 0.62 -9.11
C PHE A 78 9.11 1.86 -9.21
N PRO A 79 8.61 2.98 -9.76
CA PRO A 79 9.29 4.25 -9.62
C PRO A 79 9.34 4.62 -8.15
N THR A 80 10.56 4.71 -7.63
CA THR A 80 10.87 4.90 -6.22
C THR A 80 10.78 6.37 -5.86
N PHE A 81 9.85 6.76 -4.97
CA PHE A 81 9.89 8.09 -4.36
C PHE A 81 10.83 8.06 -3.17
N VAL A 82 11.65 9.10 -3.05
CA VAL A 82 12.69 9.20 -2.05
C VAL A 82 12.27 10.25 -1.03
N GLU A 83 11.92 9.83 0.18
CA GLU A 83 11.65 10.74 1.30
C GLU A 83 12.80 10.68 2.32
N ALA A 84 13.21 11.85 2.82
CA ALA A 84 14.13 11.96 3.94
C ALA A 84 13.31 12.02 5.23
N ILE A 85 13.36 10.96 6.05
CA ILE A 85 12.72 10.95 7.36
C ILE A 85 13.76 11.48 8.36
N ALA A 86 13.51 12.69 8.89
CA ALA A 86 14.35 13.37 9.88
C ALA A 86 14.00 12.93 11.32
#